data_AF-A0A7K8MRY4-F1
#
_entry.id   AF-A0A7K8MRY4-F1
#
_cell.length_a   1.000
_cell.length_b   1.000
_cell.length_c   1.000
_cell.angle_alpha   90.00
_cell.angle_beta   90.00
_cell.angle_gamma   90.00
#
_symmetry.space_group_name_H-M   'P 1'
#
loop_
_entity.id
_entity.type
_entity.pdbx_description
1 polymer ?
#
loop_
_entity_poly.entity_id
_entity_poly.type
_entity_poly.pdbx_seq_one_letter_code
_entity_poly.pdbx_strand_id
1 'polypeptide(L)' 'TCDTGDQQTMAAVHLKEPAATIVERLKDVATYEGEDAVFECRLSRETAQDAQWFLGDVPLQSNEMNEIRVQG' A
#
# COMPACT_ATOMS: atom_id res chain seq x y z
N THR A 1 -13.18 -20.71 -22.03
CA THR A 1 -13.71 -20.46 -23.39
C THR A 1 -14.29 -21.75 -23.90
N CYS A 2 -15.53 -21.71 -24.36
CA CYS A 2 -16.23 -22.84 -24.97
C CYS A 2 -16.44 -22.48 -26.45
N ASP A 3 -16.07 -23.39 -27.34
CA ASP A 3 -16.10 -23.20 -28.79
C ASP A 3 -16.69 -24.46 -29.45
N THR A 4 -17.81 -24.31 -30.15
CA THR A 4 -18.45 -25.40 -30.93
C THR A 4 -18.26 -25.26 -32.45
N GLY A 5 -17.29 -24.45 -32.91
CA GLY A 5 -16.97 -24.28 -34.33
C GLY A 5 -17.93 -23.34 -35.08
N ASP A 6 -19.15 -23.16 -34.59
CA ASP A 6 -20.17 -22.23 -35.08
C ASP A 6 -20.52 -21.12 -34.08
N GLN A 7 -20.23 -21.32 -32.80
CA GLN A 7 -20.43 -20.31 -31.75
C GLN A 7 -19.35 -20.38 -30.68
N GLN A 8 -18.80 -19.21 -30.33
CA GLN A 8 -17.82 -19.05 -29.28
C GLN A 8 -18.42 -18.21 -28.15
N THR A 9 -18.41 -18.76 -26.93
CA THR A 9 -18.89 -18.02 -25.75
C THR A 9 -17.73 -17.77 -24.79
N MET A 10 -17.51 -16.48 -24.48
CA MET A 10 -16.55 -16.03 -23.48
C MET A 10 -17.29 -15.53 -22.24
N ALA A 11 -16.89 -16.05 -21.08
CA ALA A 11 -17.26 -15.51 -19.78
C ALA A 11 -15.98 -15.00 -19.11
N ALA A 12 -15.97 -13.74 -18.69
CA ALA A 12 -14.87 -13.13 -17.95
C ALA A 12 -15.25 -13.04 -16.47
N VAL A 13 -14.50 -13.73 -15.61
CA VAL A 13 -14.65 -13.61 -14.15
C VAL A 13 -13.82 -12.42 -13.70
N HIS A 14 -14.48 -11.35 -13.26
CA HIS A 14 -13.82 -10.22 -12.63
C HIS A 14 -13.69 -10.50 -11.13
N LEU A 15 -12.49 -10.86 -10.68
CA LEU A 15 -12.16 -10.94 -9.27
C LEU A 15 -11.90 -9.52 -8.75
N LYS A 16 -12.81 -9.00 -7.93
CA LYS A 16 -12.55 -7.77 -7.17
C LYS A 16 -11.73 -8.16 -5.96
N GLU A 17 -10.43 -7.86 -6.00
CA GLU A 17 -9.55 -8.16 -4.89
C GLU A 17 -9.96 -7.37 -3.65
N PRO A 18 -9.90 -7.96 -2.44
CA PRO A 18 -10.17 -7.24 -1.20
C PRO A 18 -9.20 -6.06 -1.03
N ALA A 19 -9.69 -5.00 -0.39
CA ALA A 19 -8.85 -3.85 -0.02
C ALA A 19 -7.68 -4.30 0.86
N ALA A 20 -6.52 -3.65 0.70
CA ALA A 20 -5.38 -3.91 1.57
C ALA A 20 -5.71 -3.51 3.01
N THR A 21 -5.17 -4.28 3.95
CA THR A 21 -5.34 -4.04 5.38
C THR A 21 -3.97 -3.88 6.04
N ILE A 22 -3.92 -3.10 7.11
CA ILE A 22 -2.71 -2.95 7.92
C ILE A 22 -2.59 -4.19 8.82
N VAL A 23 -1.62 -5.06 8.53
CA VAL A 23 -1.34 -6.27 9.32
C VAL A 23 -0.40 -5.97 10.49
N GLU A 24 0.49 -4.99 10.33
CA GLU A 24 1.30 -4.47 11.43
C GLU A 24 1.15 -2.96 11.50
N ARG A 25 0.63 -2.50 12.63
CA ARG A 25 0.37 -1.08 12.89
C ARG A 25 1.65 -0.36 13.26
N LEU A 26 1.63 0.97 13.04
CA LEU A 26 2.64 1.88 13.54
C LEU A 26 2.78 1.76 15.05
N LYS A 27 4.00 1.98 15.51
CA LYS A 27 4.36 2.03 16.93
C LYS A 27 4.92 3.40 17.24
N ASP A 28 4.74 3.81 18.48
CA ASP A 28 5.35 5.03 18.99
C ASP A 28 6.87 4.84 19.07
N VAL A 29 7.60 5.85 18.61
CA VAL A 29 9.06 5.88 18.61
C VAL A 29 9.50 7.13 19.36
N ALA A 30 10.47 6.99 20.26
CA ALA A 30 11.12 8.10 20.94
C ALA A 30 12.58 8.15 20.50
N THR A 31 13.00 9.30 19.98
CA THR A 31 14.38 9.58 19.55
C THR A 31 14.89 10.84 20.24
N TYR A 32 16.19 11.06 20.18
CA TYR A 32 16.79 12.28 20.70
C TYR A 32 16.80 13.39 19.64
N GLU A 33 16.98 14.64 20.10
CA GLU A 33 17.10 15.79 19.19
C GLU A 33 18.28 15.59 18.22
N GLY A 34 18.01 15.81 16.93
CA GLY A 34 18.99 15.63 15.87
C GLY A 34 19.11 14.21 15.31
N GLU A 35 18.33 13.25 15.84
CA GLU A 35 18.23 11.90 15.28
C GLU A 35 17.01 11.72 14.39
N ASP A 36 17.11 10.78 13.44
CA ASP A 36 16.00 10.40 12.57
C ASP A 36 15.01 9.47 13.29
N ALA A 37 13.72 9.72 13.11
CA ALA A 37 12.65 8.83 13.55
C ALA A 37 12.14 7.99 12.37
N VAL A 38 12.19 6.66 12.51
CA VAL A 38 11.74 5.72 11.47
C VAL A 38 10.44 5.07 11.90
N PHE A 39 9.42 5.16 11.04
CA PHE A 39 8.13 4.52 11.23
C PHE A 39 7.91 3.46 10.17
N GLU A 40 7.43 2.29 10.58
CA GLU A 40 7.18 1.16 9.69
C GLU A 40 5.81 0.55 9.97
N CYS A 41 5.07 0.24 8.90
CA CYS A 41 3.86 -0.56 8.94
C CYS A 41 3.92 -1.61 7.85
N ARG A 42 3.21 -2.71 8.05
CA ARG A 42 3.09 -3.79 7.05
C ARG A 42 1.66 -3.90 6.58
N LEU A 43 1.49 -3.99 5.27
CA LEU A 43 0.20 -4.19 4.62
C LEU A 43 0.03 -5.66 4.22
N SER A 44 -1.21 -6.10 4.12
CA SER A 44 -1.53 -7.48 3.70
C SER A 44 -1.18 -7.78 2.24
N ARG A 45 -0.94 -6.73 1.43
CA ARG A 45 -0.70 -6.80 -0.02
C ARG A 45 0.22 -5.66 -0.42
N GLU A 46 0.98 -5.84 -1.50
CA GLU A 46 1.76 -4.77 -2.10
C GLU A 46 0.81 -3.76 -2.77
N THR A 47 0.63 -2.60 -2.15
CA THR A 47 -0.18 -1.49 -2.69
C THR A 47 0.68 -0.24 -2.82
N ALA A 48 1.80 -0.38 -3.53
CA ALA A 48 2.83 0.66 -3.63
C ALA A 48 2.34 2.00 -4.20
N GLN A 49 1.20 2.03 -4.91
CA GLN A 49 0.67 3.26 -5.51
C GLN A 49 -0.25 4.08 -4.59
N ASP A 50 -0.73 3.52 -3.46
CA ASP A 50 -1.74 4.16 -2.61
C ASP A 50 -1.30 4.39 -1.15
N ALA A 51 -0.05 4.08 -0.80
CA ALA A 51 0.44 4.27 0.57
C ALA A 51 0.70 5.77 0.85
N GLN A 52 -0.08 6.36 1.75
CA GLN A 52 0.03 7.75 2.12
C GLN A 52 0.33 7.90 3.62
N TRP A 53 1.35 8.68 3.95
CA TRP A 53 1.72 9.03 5.32
C TRP A 53 1.19 10.41 5.67
N PHE A 54 0.83 10.59 6.94
CA PHE A 54 0.32 11.85 7.45
C PHE A 54 1.01 12.20 8.77
N LEU A 55 1.28 13.49 8.98
CA LEU A 55 1.63 14.06 10.27
C LEU A 55 0.43 14.86 10.78
N GLY A 56 -0.31 14.28 11.72
CA GLY A 56 -1.65 14.78 12.06
C GLY A 56 -2.57 14.70 10.84
N ASP A 57 -3.09 15.83 10.39
CA ASP A 57 -3.97 15.93 9.21
C ASP A 57 -3.22 16.34 7.93
N VAL A 58 -1.89 16.50 7.98
CA VAL A 58 -1.09 16.97 6.85
C VAL A 58 -0.48 15.78 6.11
N PRO A 59 -0.75 15.59 4.80
CA PRO A 59 -0.13 14.53 4.02
C PRO A 59 1.36 14.80 3.84
N LEU A 60 2.18 13.81 4.14
CA LEU A 60 3.62 13.85 3.95
C LEU A 60 3.98 13.45 2.51
N GLN A 61 5.03 14.06 2.00
CA GLN A 61 5.62 13.76 0.70
C GLN A 61 7.12 13.58 0.89
N SER A 62 7.75 12.78 0.03
CA SER A 62 9.20 12.66 0.01
C SER A 62 9.83 14.01 -0.32
N ASN A 63 10.69 14.50 0.58
CA ASN A 63 11.38 15.79 0.48
C ASN A 63 12.68 15.76 1.30
N GLU A 64 13.31 16.91 1.55
CA GLU A 64 14.57 16.99 2.31
C GLU A 64 14.46 16.52 3.77
N MET A 65 13.26 16.57 4.35
CA MET A 65 13.00 16.22 5.76
C MET A 65 12.31 14.87 5.92
N ASN A 66 11.64 14.36 4.88
CA ASN A 66 10.86 13.13 4.94
C ASN A 66 11.31 12.17 3.84
N GLU A 67 11.64 10.95 4.23
CA GLU A 67 11.92 9.86 3.30
C GLU A 67 10.81 8.80 3.38
N ILE A 68 10.00 8.68 2.32
CA ILE A 68 8.92 7.69 2.23
C ILE A 68 9.33 6.60 1.25
N ARG A 69 9.36 5.35 1.72
CA ARG A 69 9.70 4.16 0.95
C ARG A 69 8.64 3.09 1.11
N VAL A 70 8.35 2.38 0.02
CA VAL A 70 7.56 1.14 0.03
C VAL A 70 8.47 0.01 -0.40
N GLN A 71 8.53 -1.05 0.41
CA GLN A 71 9.23 -2.28 0.07
C GLN A 71 8.17 -3.31 -0.34
N GLY A 72 8.27 -3.83 -1.57
CA GLY A 72 7.43 -4.88 -2.14
C GLY A 72 8.04 -6.26 -1.93
#